data_AF-A0A5C6BJT1-F1
#
_entry.id   AF-A0A5C6BJT1-F1
#
_cell.length_a   1.000
_cell.length_b   1.000
_cell.length_c   1.000
_cell.angle_alpha   90.00
_cell.angle_beta   90.00
_cell.angle_gamma   90.00
#
_symmetry.space_group_name_H-M   'P 1'
#
loop_
_entity.id
_entity.type
_entity.pdbx_description
1 polymer ?
#
loop_
_entity_poly.entity_id
_entity_poly.type
_entity_poly.pdbx_seq_one_letter_code
_entity_poly.pdbx_strand_id
1 'polypeptide(L)'
;MIPTQTAPDTDRSVWWVGDGALRWRDAFVQWLRGPDSPRRPQSTWRLHVAGYHALSLPRLPTRWHTVPHPATPVVVWTIPATGIAELVHRMGHVRHTRPGYLHLSAGLASPAERMHLSEIGVSAHVQSPGDWPVYRKLFDTR
;
A
#
# COMPACT_ATOMS: atom_id res chain seq x y z
N MET A 1 21.70 -0.73 35.10
CA MET A 1 20.91 0.01 34.09
C MET A 1 20.46 -1.00 33.05
N ILE A 2 19.16 -1.29 32.99
CA ILE A 2 18.60 -2.17 31.96
C ILE A 2 18.50 -1.31 30.69
N PRO A 3 19.06 -1.72 29.54
CA PRO A 3 18.84 -0.97 28.31
C PRO A 3 17.36 -1.06 27.98
N THR A 4 16.68 0.08 28.02
CA THR A 4 15.31 0.24 27.52
C THR A 4 15.33 -0.19 26.07
N GLN A 5 14.86 -1.41 25.82
CA GLN A 5 14.74 -1.97 24.49
C GLN A 5 13.66 -1.16 23.77
N THR A 6 14.10 -0.15 23.02
CA THR A 6 13.24 0.66 22.16
C THR A 6 12.50 -0.31 21.25
N ALA A 7 11.18 -0.37 21.37
CA ALA A 7 10.36 -1.27 20.59
C ALA A 7 10.71 -1.10 19.08
N PRO A 8 10.92 -2.20 18.33
CA PRO A 8 11.17 -2.08 16.90
C PRO A 8 10.01 -1.33 16.24
N ASP A 9 10.36 -0.23 15.58
CA ASP A 9 9.44 0.65 14.87
C ASP A 9 8.62 -0.12 13.83
N THR A 10 7.30 -0.12 14.05
CA THR A 10 6.21 -0.35 13.09
C THR A 10 6.49 -1.31 11.92
N ASP A 11 6.16 -2.59 12.12
CA ASP A 11 6.07 -3.58 11.05
C ASP A 11 4.96 -3.17 10.07
N ARG A 12 5.34 -2.63 8.90
CA ARG A 12 4.38 -2.25 7.85
C ARG A 12 4.41 -3.29 6.74
N SER A 13 3.28 -3.96 6.54
CA SER A 13 3.05 -4.85 5.41
C SER A 13 2.49 -4.06 4.23
N VAL A 14 3.18 -4.11 3.09
CA VAL A 14 2.74 -3.53 1.83
C VAL A 14 2.42 -4.66 0.86
N TRP A 15 1.22 -4.65 0.30
CA TRP A 15 0.75 -5.64 -0.66
C TRP A 15 0.64 -4.98 -2.04
N TRP A 16 1.50 -5.39 -2.95
CA TRP A 16 1.42 -5.02 -4.35
C TRP A 16 0.51 -6.01 -5.08
N VAL A 17 -0.58 -5.53 -5.66
CA VAL A 17 -1.55 -6.37 -6.37
C VAL A 17 -1.56 -6.03 -7.85
N GLY A 18 -1.29 -7.04 -8.67
CA GLY A 18 -1.34 -6.96 -10.12
C GLY A 18 0.03 -6.95 -10.79
N ASP A 19 0.06 -7.55 -11.97
CA ASP A 19 1.29 -7.91 -12.69
C ASP A 19 1.69 -6.87 -13.75
N GLY A 20 0.77 -5.97 -14.11
CA GLY A 20 0.92 -5.06 -15.26
C GLY A 20 1.83 -3.84 -15.07
N ALA A 21 2.35 -3.59 -13.86
CA ALA A 21 3.02 -2.32 -13.52
C ALA A 21 4.39 -2.51 -12.87
N LEU A 22 5.23 -3.38 -13.44
CA LEU A 22 6.61 -3.61 -12.98
C LEU A 22 7.38 -2.30 -12.78
N ARG A 23 7.25 -1.34 -13.71
CA ARG A 23 7.92 -0.03 -13.60
C ARG A 23 7.55 0.76 -12.34
N TRP A 24 6.27 0.75 -11.92
CA TRP A 24 5.86 1.48 -10.72
C TRP A 24 6.29 0.75 -9.45
N ARG A 25 6.26 -0.59 -9.48
CA ARG A 25 6.74 -1.44 -8.38
C ARG A 25 8.23 -1.24 -8.15
N ASP A 26 9.01 -1.29 -9.23
CA ASP A 26 10.46 -1.18 -9.14
C ASP A 26 10.85 0.24 -8.68
N ALA A 27 10.16 1.28 -9.15
CA ALA A 27 10.31 2.63 -8.63
C ALA A 27 9.88 2.78 -7.17
N PHE A 28 8.82 2.10 -6.73
CA PHE A 28 8.42 2.06 -5.33
C PHE A 28 9.52 1.44 -4.46
N VAL A 29 10.07 0.30 -4.90
CA VAL A 29 11.17 -0.38 -4.21
C VAL A 29 12.43 0.48 -4.17
N GLN A 30 12.76 1.18 -5.26
CA GLN A 30 13.88 2.12 -5.30
C GLN A 30 13.65 3.30 -4.35
N TRP A 31 12.48 3.92 -4.39
CA TRP A 31 12.11 5.00 -3.46
C TRP A 31 12.21 4.54 -2.00
N LEU A 32 11.73 3.33 -1.67
CA LEU A 32 11.83 2.76 -0.33
C LEU A 32 13.27 2.58 0.17
N ARG A 33 14.24 2.46 -0.74
CA ARG A 33 15.69 2.37 -0.45
C ARG A 33 16.39 3.72 -0.48
N GLY A 34 15.71 4.75 -0.97
CA GLY A 34 16.25 6.10 -1.11
C GLY A 34 16.21 6.89 0.19
N PRO A 35 16.89 8.06 0.21
CA PRO A 35 16.96 8.94 1.38
C PRO A 35 15.60 9.53 1.77
N ASP A 36 14.67 9.66 0.82
CA ASP A 36 13.32 10.19 1.04
C ASP A 36 12.31 9.15 1.55
N SER A 37 12.78 7.93 1.83
CA SER A 37 11.94 6.85 2.33
C SER A 37 11.51 7.11 3.77
N PRO A 38 10.23 6.90 4.12
CA PRO A 38 9.78 6.87 5.51
C PRO A 38 10.22 5.60 6.25
N ARG A 39 10.82 4.62 5.54
CA ARG A 39 11.34 3.39 6.14
C ARG A 39 12.58 3.71 6.98
N ARG A 40 12.51 3.45 8.29
CA ARG A 40 13.66 3.63 9.21
C ARG A 40 14.67 2.48 9.05
N PRO A 41 15.95 2.67 9.40
CA PRO A 41 16.98 1.63 9.24
C PRO A 41 16.65 0.31 9.98
N GLN A 42 15.94 0.38 11.10
CA GLN A 42 15.54 -0.78 11.91
C GLN A 42 14.15 -1.34 11.52
N SER A 43 13.49 -0.78 10.51
CA SER A 43 12.13 -1.19 10.11
C SER A 43 12.10 -2.55 9.41
N THR A 44 11.14 -3.38 9.81
CA THR A 44 10.92 -4.74 9.26
C THR A 44 9.97 -4.80 8.08
N TRP A 45 9.76 -3.68 7.37
CA TRP A 45 8.75 -3.56 6.31
C TRP A 45 8.83 -4.71 5.30
N ARG A 46 7.66 -5.30 5.00
CA ARG A 46 7.54 -6.42 4.07
C ARG A 46 6.73 -6.01 2.86
N LEU A 47 7.29 -6.26 1.67
CA LEU A 47 6.58 -6.12 0.39
C LEU A 47 6.14 -7.50 -0.08
N HIS A 48 4.83 -7.70 -0.15
CA HIS A 48 4.20 -8.89 -0.70
C HIS A 48 3.74 -8.60 -2.12
N VAL A 49 4.04 -9.48 -3.07
CA VAL A 49 3.56 -9.36 -4.44
C VAL A 49 2.51 -10.42 -4.67
N ALA A 50 1.30 -10.00 -4.98
CA ALA A 50 0.20 -10.86 -5.34
C ALA A 50 -0.15 -10.62 -6.82
N GLY A 51 -0.29 -11.71 -7.57
CA GLY A 51 -0.80 -11.64 -8.93
C GLY A 51 -2.19 -11.04 -8.94
N TYR A 52 -2.60 -10.49 -10.10
CA TYR A 52 -3.91 -9.84 -10.16
C TYR A 52 -4.98 -10.84 -9.71
N HIS A 53 -5.21 -11.99 -10.31
CA HIS A 53 -6.32 -12.87 -9.89
C HIS A 53 -6.18 -13.58 -8.53
N ALA A 54 -4.96 -13.73 -8.00
CA ALA A 54 -4.69 -14.52 -6.79
C ALA A 54 -4.59 -13.65 -5.51
N LEU A 55 -5.69 -12.97 -5.14
CA LEU A 55 -5.72 -12.14 -3.92
C LEU A 55 -5.54 -12.99 -2.65
N SER A 56 -4.30 -13.09 -2.17
CA SER A 56 -3.94 -13.75 -0.92
C SER A 56 -3.77 -12.75 0.24
N LEU A 57 -4.54 -11.66 0.26
CA LEU A 57 -4.54 -10.73 1.39
C LEU A 57 -5.05 -11.49 2.63
N PRO A 58 -4.29 -11.54 3.74
CA PRO A 58 -4.75 -12.17 4.97
C PRO A 58 -5.92 -11.38 5.57
N ARG A 59 -6.73 -12.01 6.43
CA ARG A 59 -7.59 -11.23 7.31
C ARG A 59 -6.74 -10.62 8.41
N LEU A 60 -6.83 -9.31 8.58
CA LEU A 60 -6.18 -8.63 9.67
C LEU A 60 -6.83 -9.07 10.98
N PRO A 61 -6.08 -9.57 11.97
CA PRO A 61 -6.67 -9.99 13.23
C PRO A 61 -7.35 -8.79 13.89
N THR A 62 -8.57 -8.99 14.40
CA THR A 62 -9.35 -7.96 15.13
C THR A 62 -8.60 -7.37 16.33
N ARG A 63 -7.56 -8.07 16.81
CA ARG A 63 -6.70 -7.67 17.93
C ARG A 63 -5.39 -7.00 17.50
N TRP A 64 -5.26 -6.49 16.27
CA TRP A 64 -4.05 -5.76 15.88
C TRP A 64 -3.73 -4.59 16.84
N HIS A 65 -4.77 -4.06 17.49
CA HIS A 65 -4.70 -3.09 18.60
C HIS A 65 -3.93 -3.54 19.86
N THR A 66 -3.50 -4.80 19.98
CA THR A 66 -2.67 -5.27 21.12
C THR A 66 -1.18 -5.00 20.95
N VAL A 67 -0.74 -4.62 19.75
CA VAL A 67 0.57 -4.00 19.56
C VAL A 67 0.39 -2.50 19.85
N PRO A 68 1.28 -1.83 20.60
CA PRO A 68 1.08 -0.43 20.97
C PRO A 68 0.91 0.51 19.78
N HIS A 69 1.47 0.18 18.60
CA HIS A 69 1.35 0.97 17.36
C HIS A 69 1.49 0.08 16.11
N PRO A 70 0.50 -0.72 15.68
CA PRO A 70 0.60 -1.40 14.39
C PRO A 70 0.47 -0.36 13.27
N ALA A 71 1.44 -0.33 12.36
CA ALA A 71 1.29 0.50 11.17
C ALA A 71 0.17 -0.10 10.30
N THR A 72 -0.78 0.73 9.86
CA THR A 72 -1.83 0.33 8.93
C THR A 72 -1.18 -0.30 7.69
N PRO A 73 -1.52 -1.55 7.33
CA PRO A 73 -0.98 -2.18 6.14
C PRO A 73 -1.51 -1.47 4.91
N VAL A 74 -0.68 -1.48 3.86
CA VAL A 74 -0.99 -0.79 2.61
C VAL A 74 -1.24 -1.82 1.53
N VAL A 75 -2.28 -1.63 0.71
CA VAL A 75 -2.49 -2.37 -0.53
C VAL A 75 -2.33 -1.39 -1.68
N VAL A 76 -1.35 -1.64 -2.53
CA VAL A 76 -1.11 -0.90 -3.77
C VAL A 76 -1.68 -1.70 -4.92
N TRP A 77 -2.72 -1.16 -5.54
CA TRP A 77 -3.38 -1.75 -6.69
C TRP A 77 -2.79 -1.25 -7.99
N THR A 78 -2.36 -2.17 -8.85
CA THR A 78 -1.98 -1.84 -10.22
C THR A 78 -3.23 -1.59 -11.04
N ILE A 79 -3.29 -0.47 -11.77
CA ILE A 79 -4.34 -0.25 -12.77
C ILE A 79 -4.07 -1.14 -13.99
N PRO A 80 -5.01 -2.01 -14.36
CA PRO A 80 -4.91 -2.81 -15.59
C PRO A 80 -4.90 -1.94 -16.84
N ALA A 81 -4.24 -2.40 -17.90
CA ALA A 81 -4.28 -1.73 -19.21
C ALA A 81 -5.70 -1.67 -19.80
N THR A 82 -6.59 -2.57 -19.38
CA THR A 82 -7.99 -2.64 -19.78
C THR A 82 -8.89 -1.62 -19.06
N GLY A 83 -8.34 -0.82 -18.13
CA GLY A 83 -9.06 0.19 -17.38
C GLY A 83 -9.40 -0.22 -15.94
N ILE A 84 -10.04 0.68 -15.19
CA ILE A 84 -10.23 0.51 -13.73
C ILE A 84 -11.50 -0.25 -13.33
N ALA A 85 -12.41 -0.58 -14.25
CA ALA A 85 -13.74 -1.08 -13.87
C ALA A 85 -13.67 -2.38 -13.04
N GLU A 86 -12.88 -3.35 -13.49
CA GLU A 86 -12.67 -4.60 -12.75
C GLU A 86 -11.92 -4.34 -11.44
N LEU A 87 -10.96 -3.41 -11.45
CA LEU A 87 -10.21 -3.02 -10.26
C LEU A 87 -11.16 -2.46 -9.19
N VAL A 88 -12.07 -1.57 -9.57
CA VAL A 88 -13.05 -0.93 -8.69
C VAL A 88 -13.93 -1.96 -8.00
N HIS A 89 -14.51 -2.89 -8.77
CA HIS A 89 -15.34 -3.97 -8.23
C HIS A 89 -14.56 -4.79 -7.20
N ARG A 90 -13.30 -5.10 -7.52
CA ARG A 90 -12.44 -5.91 -6.69
C ARG A 90 -11.99 -5.23 -5.41
N MET A 91 -11.67 -3.95 -5.50
CA MET A 91 -11.38 -3.11 -4.34
C MET A 91 -12.57 -3.05 -3.40
N GLY A 92 -13.79 -2.87 -3.93
CA GLY A 92 -15.03 -2.94 -3.16
C GLY A 92 -15.17 -4.26 -2.40
N HIS A 93 -14.96 -5.39 -3.10
CA HIS A 93 -14.99 -6.71 -2.47
C HIS A 93 -13.95 -6.87 -1.35
N VAL A 94 -12.70 -6.42 -1.55
CA VAL A 94 -11.67 -6.48 -0.50
C VAL A 94 -12.01 -5.61 0.69
N ARG A 95 -12.47 -4.37 0.48
CA ARG A 95 -12.87 -3.49 1.58
C ARG A 95 -14.00 -4.11 2.41
N HIS A 96 -14.94 -4.78 1.76
CA HIS A 96 -16.05 -5.45 2.44
C HIS A 96 -15.60 -6.70 3.21
N THR A 97 -14.76 -7.54 2.61
CA THR A 97 -14.37 -8.85 3.19
C THR A 97 -13.13 -8.82 4.07
N ARG A 98 -12.31 -7.78 3.94
CA ARG A 98 -11.00 -7.60 4.60
C ARG A 98 -10.81 -6.10 4.93
N PRO A 99 -11.56 -5.54 5.88
CA PRO A 99 -11.41 -4.13 6.27
C PRO A 99 -10.07 -3.87 6.98
N GLY A 100 -9.64 -2.60 7.03
CA GLY A 100 -8.47 -2.16 7.79
C GLY A 100 -7.18 -1.95 6.98
N TYR A 101 -7.25 -2.09 5.66
CA TYR A 101 -6.14 -1.73 4.77
C TYR A 101 -6.23 -0.28 4.29
N LEU A 102 -5.08 0.38 4.19
CA LEU A 102 -4.94 1.61 3.42
C LEU A 102 -4.81 1.26 1.94
N HIS A 103 -5.67 1.80 1.09
CA HIS A 103 -5.67 1.47 -0.34
C HIS A 103 -5.03 2.58 -1.17
N LEU A 104 -4.04 2.22 -1.99
CA LEU A 104 -3.41 3.07 -2.98
C LEU A 104 -3.59 2.46 -4.37
N SER A 105 -3.51 3.27 -5.41
CA SER A 105 -3.45 2.78 -6.80
C SER A 105 -2.20 3.30 -7.51
N ALA A 106 -1.69 2.54 -8.46
CA ALA A 106 -0.55 2.91 -9.30
C ALA A 106 -0.83 2.51 -10.75
N GLY A 107 -0.65 3.43 -11.68
CA GLY A 107 -0.90 3.20 -13.09
C GLY A 107 -1.42 4.43 -13.82
N LEU A 108 -1.74 4.27 -15.10
CA LEU A 108 -2.36 5.35 -15.87
C LEU A 108 -3.86 5.34 -15.61
N ALA A 109 -4.42 6.51 -15.27
CA ALA A 109 -5.84 6.75 -15.14
C ALA A 109 -6.19 8.14 -15.68
N SER A 110 -7.33 8.24 -16.36
CA SER A 110 -7.93 9.50 -16.74
C SER A 110 -8.44 10.27 -15.50
N PRO A 111 -8.72 11.59 -15.63
CA PRO A 111 -9.30 12.35 -14.53
C PRO A 111 -10.59 11.74 -13.96
N ALA A 112 -11.48 11.24 -14.82
CA ALA A 112 -12.73 10.60 -14.41
C ALA A 112 -12.47 9.31 -13.61
N GLU A 113 -11.55 8.47 -14.09
CA GLU A 113 -11.17 7.25 -13.39
C GLU A 113 -10.54 7.53 -12.02
N ARG A 114 -9.73 8.58 -11.89
CA ARG A 114 -9.16 9.01 -10.60
C ARG A 114 -10.24 9.46 -9.62
N MET A 115 -11.27 10.17 -10.08
CA MET A 115 -12.41 10.52 -9.22
C MET A 115 -13.08 9.25 -8.70
N HIS A 116 -13.32 8.27 -9.58
CA HIS A 116 -13.98 7.03 -9.19
C HIS A 116 -13.16 6.21 -8.19
N LEU A 117 -11.84 6.14 -8.38
CA LEU A 117 -10.91 5.53 -7.42
C LEU A 117 -11.03 6.20 -6.04
N SER A 118 -11.10 7.53 -5.99
CA SER A 118 -11.28 8.28 -4.74
C SER A 118 -12.63 7.98 -4.07
N GLU A 119 -13.72 7.93 -4.84
CA GLU A 119 -15.08 7.62 -4.34
C GLU A 119 -15.13 6.25 -3.64
N ILE A 120 -14.38 5.27 -4.16
CA ILE A 120 -14.28 3.94 -3.56
C ILE A 120 -13.20 3.83 -2.48
N GLY A 121 -12.69 4.95 -1.97
CA GLY A 121 -11.81 4.99 -0.81
C GLY A 121 -10.32 4.72 -1.09
N VAL A 122 -9.86 4.91 -2.33
CA VAL A 122 -8.42 5.00 -2.61
C VAL A 122 -7.87 6.27 -1.97
N SER A 123 -6.86 6.11 -1.11
CA SER A 123 -6.24 7.22 -0.37
C SER A 123 -5.25 8.01 -1.20
N ALA A 124 -4.63 7.40 -2.21
CA ALA A 124 -3.86 8.10 -3.23
C ALA A 124 -3.66 7.28 -4.51
N HIS A 125 -3.36 7.98 -5.58
CA HIS A 125 -3.11 7.44 -6.91
C HIS A 125 -1.76 7.92 -7.44
N VAL A 126 -0.89 6.98 -7.82
CA VAL A 126 0.43 7.24 -8.41
C VAL A 126 0.33 7.12 -9.92
N GLN A 127 0.51 8.25 -10.61
CA GLN A 127 0.37 8.34 -12.06
C GLN A 127 1.71 8.16 -12.78
N SER A 128 2.80 8.59 -12.14
CA SER A 128 4.18 8.45 -12.60
C SER A 128 5.04 7.73 -11.55
N PRO A 129 6.02 6.89 -11.96
CA PRO A 129 7.00 6.28 -11.06
C PRO A 129 7.72 7.29 -10.12
N GLY A 130 7.84 8.55 -10.53
CA GLY A 130 8.47 9.61 -9.73
C GLY A 130 7.59 10.20 -8.62
N ASP A 131 6.29 9.85 -8.55
CA ASP A 131 5.36 10.52 -7.63
C ASP A 131 5.39 9.94 -6.21
N TRP A 132 6.10 8.83 -5.97
CA TRP A 132 6.14 8.17 -4.66
C TRP A 132 6.51 9.10 -3.49
N PRO A 133 7.51 10.00 -3.60
CA PRO A 133 7.85 10.93 -2.53
C PRO A 133 6.69 11.86 -2.11
N VAL A 134 5.78 12.19 -3.04
CA VAL A 134 4.61 13.05 -2.76
C VAL A 134 3.69 12.41 -1.71
N TYR A 135 3.66 11.08 -1.68
CA TYR A 135 2.76 10.31 -0.81
C TYR A 135 3.42 9.81 0.48
N ARG A 136 4.63 10.29 0.82
CA ARG A 136 5.37 9.91 2.03
C ARG A 136 4.54 9.91 3.32
N LYS A 137 3.61 10.86 3.46
CA LYS A 137 2.75 11.01 4.66
C LYS A 137 1.80 9.83 4.89
N LEU A 138 1.40 9.13 3.82
CA LEU A 138 0.56 7.93 3.93
C LEU A 138 1.34 6.75 4.54
N PHE A 139 2.66 6.85 4.46
CA PHE A 139 3.62 5.87 4.87
C PHE A 139 4.29 6.20 6.23
N ASP A 140 4.03 7.39 6.77
CA ASP A 140 4.56 7.89 8.04
C ASP A 140 3.48 7.75 9.14
N THR A 141 3.69 6.86 10.10
CA THR A 141 2.88 6.77 11.33
C THR A 141 3.64 7.51 12.42
N ARG A 142 3.24 8.75 12.70
CA ARG A 142 3.70 9.53 13.85
C ARG A 142 2.99 9.11 15.12
#